data_AF-A0A1F9ESN7-F1
#
_entry.id   AF-A0A1F9ESN7-F1
#
_cell.length_a   1.000
_cell.length_b   1.000
_cell.length_c   1.000
_cell.angle_alpha   90.00
_cell.angle_beta   90.00
_cell.angle_gamma   90.00
#
_symmetry.space_group_name_H-M   'P 1'
#
loop_
_entity.id
_entity.type
_entity.pdbx_description
1 polymer ?
#
loop_
_entity_poly.entity_id
_entity_poly.type
_entity_poly.pdbx_seq_one_letter_code
_entity_poly.pdbx_strand_id
1 'polypeptide(L)'
;MRDEQYALALGDDGMLAGTFTSTMNGAYADRLRERLLNEPKGRHREIAHDEIAFMDPVITEVTFTNAAPPEQVTPVTAQGRIQIHLVRGGLTGGDVLLRARALLGAPFPAVDLTVDGAPREGPFWLGHQRTARERLSIKLPPSLRAGRLPTPVSLDSPFGSYRQEWRVSEDGHTIELVRESTRLLRLVPAEQVTALHDFARQVLSADEEPLALVEAEGP
;
A
#
# COMPACT_ATOMS: atom_id res chain seq x y z
N MET A 1 -7.08 4.78 12.10
CA MET A 1 -6.83 5.08 10.67
C MET A 1 -5.33 5.19 10.45
N ARG A 2 -4.85 4.73 9.30
CA ARG A 2 -3.48 4.95 8.82
C ARG A 2 -3.55 5.79 7.54
N ASP A 3 -2.79 6.89 7.48
CA ASP A 3 -2.68 7.75 6.30
C ASP A 3 -1.20 7.80 5.91
N GLU A 4 -0.88 7.35 4.70
CA GLU A 4 0.47 7.21 4.20
C GLU A 4 0.68 8.03 2.94
N GLN A 5 1.83 8.67 2.86
CA GLN A 5 2.23 9.52 1.75
C GLN A 5 3.65 9.17 1.36
N TYR A 6 3.86 9.01 0.06
CA TYR A 6 5.13 8.61 -0.53
C TYR A 6 5.47 9.53 -1.69
N ALA A 7 6.70 10.03 -1.69
CA ALA A 7 7.26 10.82 -2.78
C ALA A 7 8.53 10.11 -3.25
N LEU A 8 8.42 9.39 -4.36
CA LEU A 8 9.44 8.50 -4.90
C LEU A 8 9.89 8.96 -6.29
N ALA A 9 11.10 8.57 -6.66
CA ALA A 9 11.61 8.68 -8.02
C ALA A 9 12.03 7.29 -8.51
N LEU A 10 11.67 6.96 -9.75
CA LEU A 10 12.12 5.75 -10.44
C LEU A 10 13.46 6.03 -11.12
N GLY A 11 14.49 5.27 -10.75
CA GLY A 11 15.78 5.28 -11.44
C GLY A 11 15.78 4.38 -12.67
N ASP A 12 16.73 4.61 -13.59
CA ASP A 12 16.95 3.78 -14.78
C ASP A 12 17.32 2.32 -14.44
N ASP A 13 17.81 2.09 -13.21
CA ASP A 13 18.10 0.79 -12.63
C ASP A 13 16.85 0.02 -12.15
N GLY A 14 15.65 0.62 -12.27
CA GLY A 14 14.39 0.03 -11.81
C GLY A 14 14.18 0.13 -10.31
N MET A 15 14.97 0.94 -9.60
CA MET A 15 14.79 1.21 -8.17
C MET A 15 13.89 2.43 -7.96
N LEU A 16 12.89 2.31 -7.10
CA LEU A 16 12.15 3.43 -6.56
C LEU A 16 12.85 3.90 -5.29
N ALA A 17 13.16 5.18 -5.18
CA ALA A 17 13.76 5.76 -3.98
C ALA A 17 13.12 7.10 -3.63
N GLY A 18 12.97 7.38 -2.34
CA GLY A 18 12.42 8.66 -1.91
C GLY A 18 12.10 8.72 -0.44
N THR A 19 11.03 9.45 -0.11
CA THR A 19 10.60 9.69 1.27
C THR A 19 9.21 9.15 1.52
N PHE A 20 8.94 8.79 2.76
CA PHE A 20 7.61 8.44 3.23
C PHE A 20 7.22 9.21 4.48
N THR A 21 5.91 9.39 4.66
CA THR A 21 5.27 9.80 5.91
C THR A 21 4.11 8.86 6.16
N SER A 22 4.07 8.20 7.32
CA SER A 22 2.95 7.36 7.77
C SER A 22 2.41 7.91 9.08
N THR A 23 1.14 8.33 9.08
CA THR A 23 0.44 8.87 10.24
C THR A 23 -0.59 7.86 10.73
N MET A 24 -0.45 7.46 11.98
CA MET A 24 -1.25 6.42 12.62
C MET A 24 -2.08 7.02 13.75
N ASN A 25 -3.36 6.63 13.81
CA ASN A 25 -4.32 7.11 14.80
C ASN A 25 -4.99 5.94 15.55
N GLY A 26 -5.40 6.20 16.79
CA GLY A 26 -6.10 5.23 17.64
C GLY A 26 -5.28 3.96 17.86
N ALA A 27 -5.91 2.79 17.73
CA ALA A 27 -5.26 1.51 17.99
C ALA A 27 -3.96 1.25 17.18
N TYR A 28 -3.79 1.86 16.00
CA TYR A 28 -2.53 1.79 15.26
C TYR A 28 -1.41 2.57 15.96
N ALA A 29 -1.73 3.78 16.43
CA ALA A 29 -0.80 4.62 17.17
C ALA A 29 -0.39 3.92 18.47
N ASP A 30 -1.36 3.38 19.22
CA ASP A 30 -1.10 2.75 20.53
C ASP A 30 -0.23 1.50 20.39
N ARG A 31 -0.50 0.65 19.39
CA ARG A 31 0.34 -0.53 19.09
C ARG A 31 1.76 -0.11 18.71
N LEU A 32 1.91 0.91 17.87
CA LEU A 32 3.24 1.38 17.46
C LEU A 32 4.02 1.92 18.67
N ARG A 33 3.38 2.70 19.56
CA ARG A 33 4.02 3.16 20.81
C ARG A 33 4.47 2.00 21.66
N GLU A 34 3.59 1.02 21.88
CA GLU A 34 3.91 -0.18 22.65
C GLU A 34 5.14 -0.90 22.08
N ARG A 35 5.21 -1.09 20.75
CA ARG A 35 6.39 -1.68 20.09
C ARG A 35 7.64 -0.83 20.29
N LEU A 36 7.57 0.48 20.08
CA LEU A 36 8.72 1.40 20.20
C LEU A 36 9.23 1.54 21.64
N LEU A 37 8.37 1.36 22.64
CA LEU A 37 8.75 1.40 24.05
C LEU A 37 9.45 0.13 24.50
N ASN A 38 9.04 -1.02 23.95
CA ASN A 38 9.52 -2.33 24.38
C ASN A 38 10.70 -2.85 23.56
N GLU A 39 11.03 -2.22 22.44
CA GLU A 39 12.13 -2.63 21.55
C GLU A 39 13.31 -1.65 21.64
N PRO A 40 14.57 -2.12 21.47
CA PRO A 40 15.71 -1.23 21.45
C PRO A 40 15.69 -0.34 20.21
N LYS A 41 16.23 0.88 20.34
CA LYS A 41 16.32 1.87 19.24
C LYS A 41 16.90 1.31 17.93
N GLY A 42 17.81 0.33 18.02
CA GLY A 42 18.38 -0.34 16.86
C GLY A 42 17.36 -1.06 15.97
N ARG A 43 16.21 -1.45 16.50
CA ARG A 43 15.13 -2.16 15.78
C ARG A 43 14.03 -1.24 15.24
N HIS A 44 14.11 0.07 15.49
CA HIS A 44 13.11 1.02 15.01
C HIS A 44 12.91 1.01 13.48
N ARG A 45 13.96 0.70 12.72
CA ARG A 45 13.86 0.54 11.25
C ARG A 45 13.04 -0.70 10.85
N GLU A 46 13.22 -1.81 11.55
CA GLU A 46 12.42 -3.04 11.35
C GLU A 46 10.96 -2.82 11.75
N ILE A 47 10.72 -2.09 12.85
CA ILE A 47 9.36 -1.71 13.24
C ILE A 47 8.72 -0.85 12.15
N ALA A 48 9.44 0.15 11.63
CA ALA A 48 8.94 0.98 10.54
C ALA A 48 8.62 0.15 9.28
N HIS A 49 9.44 -0.84 8.96
CA HIS A 49 9.26 -1.75 7.83
C HIS A 49 7.91 -2.47 7.91
N ASP A 50 7.55 -2.97 9.10
CA ASP A 50 6.30 -3.69 9.30
C ASP A 50 5.04 -2.81 9.26
N GLU A 51 5.19 -1.49 9.47
CA GLU A 51 4.04 -0.58 9.55
C GLU A 51 3.71 0.09 8.22
N ILE A 52 4.65 0.17 7.27
CA ILE A 52 4.42 0.77 5.95
C ILE A 52 3.75 -0.20 4.99
N ALA A 53 2.97 0.30 4.03
CA ALA A 53 2.22 -0.55 3.12
C ALA A 53 3.06 -1.23 2.02
N PHE A 54 4.34 -0.90 1.82
CA PHE A 54 5.10 -1.42 0.68
C PHE A 54 5.42 -2.93 0.79
N MET A 55 5.52 -3.59 -0.37
CA MET A 55 6.05 -4.96 -0.46
C MET A 55 7.58 -4.92 -0.50
N ASP A 56 8.24 -5.53 0.49
CA ASP A 56 9.70 -5.64 0.63
C ASP A 56 10.49 -4.29 0.56
N PRO A 57 10.11 -3.29 1.38
CA PRO A 57 10.79 -2.00 1.37
C PRO A 57 12.13 -2.05 2.10
N VAL A 58 13.12 -1.32 1.61
CA VAL A 58 14.36 -1.05 2.35
C VAL A 58 14.26 0.34 2.98
N ILE A 59 14.04 0.39 4.30
CA ILE A 59 14.04 1.63 5.07
C ILE A 59 15.47 2.00 5.48
N THR A 60 15.99 3.07 4.89
CA THR A 60 17.35 3.55 5.14
C THR A 60 17.41 4.48 6.34
N GLU A 61 16.37 5.30 6.54
CA GLU A 61 16.25 6.26 7.63
C GLU A 61 14.82 6.27 8.15
N VAL A 62 14.65 6.43 9.47
CA VAL A 62 13.32 6.64 10.06
C VAL A 62 13.42 7.46 11.34
N THR A 63 12.43 8.33 11.52
CA THR A 63 12.17 9.09 12.73
C THR A 63 10.71 8.89 13.13
N PHE A 64 10.46 8.92 14.43
CA PHE A 64 9.11 8.82 14.98
C PHE A 64 8.80 10.04 15.84
N THR A 65 7.66 10.66 15.57
CA THR A 65 7.12 11.78 16.34
C THR A 65 5.93 11.31 17.17
N ASN A 66 5.80 11.82 18.40
CA ASN A 66 4.77 11.42 19.38
C ASN A 66 4.77 9.93 19.75
N ALA A 67 5.94 9.29 19.69
CA ALA A 67 6.12 7.86 19.99
C ALA A 67 6.04 7.50 21.49
N ALA A 68 6.14 8.49 22.38
CA ALA A 68 5.92 8.28 23.81
C ALA A 68 4.42 8.17 24.14
N PRO A 69 4.04 7.49 25.24
CA PRO A 69 2.66 7.50 25.74
C PRO A 69 2.21 8.94 25.98
N PRO A 70 1.13 9.40 25.33
CA PRO A 70 0.70 10.77 25.44
C PRO A 70 -0.34 10.92 26.56
N GLU A 71 -0.39 12.08 27.21
CA GLU A 71 -1.47 12.42 28.15
C GLU A 71 -2.83 12.62 27.43
N GLN A 72 -2.78 12.95 26.14
CA GLN A 72 -3.94 13.14 25.27
C GLN A 72 -3.81 12.30 24.01
N VAL A 73 -4.93 11.83 23.45
CA VAL A 73 -4.93 11.02 22.23
C VAL A 73 -4.31 11.82 21.08
N THR A 74 -3.13 11.42 20.64
CA THR A 74 -2.37 12.05 19.54
C THR A 74 -1.96 11.00 18.51
N PRO A 75 -1.84 11.37 17.23
CA PRO A 75 -1.28 10.49 16.22
C PRO A 75 0.21 10.22 16.49
N VAL A 76 0.68 9.05 16.08
CA VAL A 76 2.12 8.77 15.88
C VAL A 76 2.43 8.96 14.41
N THR A 77 3.55 9.62 14.13
CA THR A 77 4.02 9.82 12.76
C THR A 77 5.38 9.18 12.59
N ALA A 78 5.51 8.31 11.59
CA ALA A 78 6.79 7.78 11.11
C ALA A 78 7.17 8.50 9.82
N GLN A 79 8.40 9.01 9.73
CA GLN A 79 8.93 9.70 8.57
C GLN A 79 10.34 9.23 8.26
N GLY A 80 10.66 9.08 6.98
CA GLY A 80 11.96 8.54 6.62
C GLY A 80 12.21 8.42 5.14
N ARG A 81 13.28 7.67 4.83
CA ARG A 81 13.72 7.35 3.46
C ARG A 81 13.52 5.88 3.17
N ILE A 82 13.10 5.59 1.95
CA ILE A 82 12.72 4.25 1.49
C ILE A 82 13.30 3.98 0.11
N GLN A 83 13.66 2.72 -0.12
CA GLN A 83 14.04 2.17 -1.42
C GLN A 83 13.24 0.89 -1.69
N ILE A 84 12.77 0.71 -2.92
CA ILE A 84 12.00 -0.47 -3.35
C ILE A 84 12.54 -0.91 -4.71
N HIS A 85 12.80 -2.20 -4.87
CA HIS A 85 13.21 -2.77 -6.15
C HIS A 85 11.98 -3.13 -6.97
N LEU A 86 11.62 -2.29 -7.94
CA LEU A 86 10.44 -2.52 -8.78
C LEU A 86 10.72 -3.55 -9.88
N VAL A 87 11.86 -3.42 -10.56
CA VAL A 87 12.27 -4.30 -11.66
C VAL A 87 13.68 -4.83 -11.39
N ARG A 88 13.82 -6.14 -11.22
CA ARG A 88 15.15 -6.77 -11.10
C ARG A 88 15.78 -6.83 -12.50
N GLY A 89 16.83 -6.02 -12.73
CA GLY A 89 17.61 -6.03 -13.98
C GLY A 89 17.58 -4.75 -14.80
N GLY A 90 16.97 -3.66 -14.29
CA GLY A 90 16.93 -2.35 -14.96
C GLY A 90 15.75 -2.15 -15.91
N LEU A 91 15.61 -0.93 -16.41
CA LEU A 91 14.58 -0.51 -17.36
C LEU A 91 15.18 -0.51 -18.78
N THR A 92 15.38 -1.68 -19.40
CA THR A 92 15.93 -1.76 -20.76
C THR A 92 14.94 -2.39 -21.75
N GLY A 93 14.43 -1.58 -22.68
CA GLY A 93 13.67 -2.00 -23.86
C GLY A 93 12.28 -2.59 -23.59
N GLY A 94 11.24 -1.88 -24.02
CA GLY A 94 9.83 -2.33 -23.97
C GLY A 94 8.99 -1.70 -22.85
N ASP A 95 7.68 -1.92 -22.93
CA ASP A 95 6.70 -1.36 -21.98
C ASP A 95 6.91 -1.93 -20.56
N VAL A 96 7.12 -1.06 -19.58
CA VAL A 96 7.22 -1.46 -18.17
C VAL A 96 5.83 -1.39 -17.55
N LEU A 97 5.37 -2.51 -16.98
CA LEU A 97 4.04 -2.59 -16.36
C LEU A 97 4.12 -2.33 -14.85
N LEU A 98 3.62 -1.19 -14.42
CA LEU A 98 3.49 -0.84 -13.01
C LEU A 98 2.13 -1.31 -12.49
N ARG A 99 2.11 -1.99 -11.35
CA ARG A 99 0.87 -2.45 -10.69
C ARG A 99 0.85 -1.95 -9.26
N ALA A 100 -0.32 -1.57 -8.76
CA ALA A 100 -0.46 -1.20 -7.34
C ALA A 100 -0.04 -2.37 -6.45
N ARG A 101 -0.35 -3.62 -6.83
CA ARG A 101 0.07 -4.81 -6.10
C ARG A 101 1.58 -5.02 -6.01
N ALA A 102 2.34 -4.57 -7.00
CA ALA A 102 3.79 -4.70 -6.99
C ALA A 102 4.44 -3.70 -6.02
N LEU A 103 3.72 -2.63 -5.68
CA LEU A 103 4.17 -1.56 -4.82
C LEU A 103 3.66 -1.76 -3.41
N LEU A 104 2.34 -1.88 -3.27
CA LEU A 104 1.62 -1.86 -2.02
C LEU A 104 1.08 -3.25 -1.69
N GLY A 105 1.17 -3.64 -0.43
CA GLY A 105 0.60 -4.85 0.12
C GLY A 105 -0.93 -4.87 0.03
N ALA A 106 -1.47 -6.08 0.17
CA ALA A 106 -2.89 -6.36 0.06
C ALA A 106 -3.72 -5.58 1.10
N PRO A 107 -4.67 -4.72 0.68
CA PRO A 107 -5.53 -4.00 1.62
C PRO A 107 -6.55 -4.91 2.29
N PHE A 108 -6.81 -6.10 1.75
CA PHE A 108 -7.60 -7.18 2.34
C PHE A 108 -6.74 -8.44 2.44
N PRO A 109 -6.95 -9.31 3.46
CA PRO A 109 -6.17 -10.53 3.56
C PRO A 109 -6.40 -11.36 2.29
N ALA A 110 -5.34 -12.01 1.80
CA ALA A 110 -5.49 -13.09 0.85
C ALA A 110 -6.28 -14.17 1.58
N VAL A 111 -7.59 -14.21 1.36
CA VAL A 111 -8.39 -15.32 1.87
C VAL A 111 -8.06 -16.47 0.97
N ASP A 112 -7.47 -17.51 1.55
CA ASP A 112 -7.00 -18.66 0.81
C ASP A 112 -8.14 -19.22 -0.04
N LEU A 113 -8.03 -19.01 -1.35
CA LEU A 113 -9.02 -19.44 -2.33
C LEU A 113 -8.98 -20.97 -2.52
N THR A 114 -7.99 -21.65 -1.93
CA THR A 114 -7.76 -23.08 -2.09
C THR A 114 -8.41 -23.96 -1.02
N VAL A 115 -9.29 -23.41 -0.16
CA VAL A 115 -10.20 -24.29 0.59
C VAL A 115 -11.28 -24.76 -0.38
N ASP A 116 -10.97 -25.87 -1.06
CA ASP A 116 -11.69 -26.57 -2.14
C ASP A 116 -13.23 -26.57 -2.02
N GLY A 117 -13.91 -25.47 -2.34
CA GLY A 117 -15.37 -25.39 -2.51
C GLY A 117 -16.23 -25.86 -1.32
N ALA A 118 -15.63 -26.31 -0.23
CA ALA A 118 -16.31 -26.86 0.93
C ALA A 118 -16.89 -25.69 1.72
N PRO A 119 -18.20 -25.72 2.02
CA PRO A 119 -18.81 -24.73 2.89
C PRO A 119 -18.02 -24.62 4.19
N ARG A 120 -17.62 -23.40 4.56
CA ARG A 120 -16.97 -23.17 5.85
C ARG A 120 -17.99 -23.45 6.96
N GLU A 121 -17.62 -24.21 7.98
CA GLU A 121 -18.54 -24.53 9.08
C GLU A 121 -18.60 -23.43 10.16
N GLY A 122 -17.55 -22.61 10.26
CA GLY A 122 -17.43 -21.56 11.26
C GLY A 122 -17.17 -20.18 10.66
N PRO A 123 -17.35 -19.11 11.44
CA PRO A 123 -17.11 -17.76 10.95
C PRO A 123 -15.63 -17.55 10.55
N PHE A 124 -15.41 -16.56 9.69
CA PHE A 124 -14.07 -16.14 9.26
C PHE A 124 -13.63 -14.90 10.02
N TRP A 125 -12.41 -14.91 10.54
CA TRP A 125 -11.84 -13.77 11.25
C TRP A 125 -11.05 -12.86 10.31
N LEU A 126 -11.58 -11.67 10.02
CA LEU A 126 -10.92 -10.67 9.18
C LEU A 126 -9.90 -9.80 9.93
N GLY A 127 -9.78 -10.00 11.25
CA GLY A 127 -8.99 -9.15 12.12
C GLY A 127 -9.72 -7.85 12.46
N HIS A 128 -8.98 -6.85 12.92
CA HIS A 128 -9.58 -5.60 13.37
C HIS A 128 -10.16 -4.77 12.20
N GLN A 129 -11.15 -3.93 12.52
CA GLN A 129 -11.56 -2.84 11.64
C GLN A 129 -10.35 -1.95 11.35
N ARG A 130 -10.17 -1.61 10.08
CA ARG A 130 -8.99 -0.88 9.60
C ARG A 130 -9.42 0.06 8.50
N THR A 131 -8.99 1.31 8.59
CA THR A 131 -9.06 2.26 7.48
C THR A 131 -7.65 2.70 7.16
N ALA A 132 -7.29 2.57 5.89
CA ALA A 132 -6.01 2.99 5.36
C ALA A 132 -6.22 3.86 4.12
N ARG A 133 -5.38 4.89 3.99
CA ARG A 133 -5.25 5.69 2.78
C ARG A 133 -3.78 5.75 2.43
N GLU A 134 -3.44 5.38 1.21
CA GLU A 134 -2.10 5.49 0.66
C GLU A 134 -2.12 6.50 -0.51
N ARG A 135 -1.21 7.47 -0.48
CA ARG A 135 -0.95 8.40 -1.58
C ARG A 135 0.48 8.24 -2.03
N LEU A 136 0.69 7.93 -3.30
CA LEU A 136 1.99 7.69 -3.86
C LEU A 136 2.21 8.60 -5.06
N SER A 137 3.28 9.37 -5.04
CA SER A 137 3.79 10.15 -6.16
C SER A 137 5.09 9.52 -6.64
N ILE A 138 5.16 9.16 -7.92
CA ILE A 138 6.36 8.59 -8.56
C ILE A 138 6.78 9.51 -9.69
N LYS A 139 7.97 10.09 -9.55
CA LYS A 139 8.66 10.77 -10.64
C LYS A 139 9.34 9.74 -11.56
N LEU A 140 9.03 9.79 -12.84
CA LEU A 140 9.63 8.95 -13.88
C LEU A 140 10.97 9.53 -14.34
N PRO A 141 11.92 8.68 -14.81
CA PRO A 141 13.11 9.16 -15.48
C PRO A 141 12.74 9.80 -16.83
N PRO A 142 13.59 10.68 -17.42
CA PRO A 142 13.28 11.35 -18.68
C PRO A 142 13.04 10.41 -19.86
N SER A 143 13.57 9.19 -19.80
CA SER A 143 13.39 8.12 -20.78
C SER A 143 11.98 7.53 -20.81
N LEU A 144 11.16 7.79 -19.78
CA LEU A 144 9.83 7.21 -19.62
C LEU A 144 8.74 8.26 -19.41
N ARG A 145 7.55 7.95 -19.90
CA ARG A 145 6.31 8.64 -19.58
C ARG A 145 5.19 7.64 -19.27
N ALA A 146 4.17 8.08 -18.57
CA ALA A 146 2.98 7.25 -18.38
C ALA A 146 2.25 7.06 -19.72
N GLY A 147 1.90 5.82 -20.03
CA GLY A 147 1.04 5.44 -21.15
C GLY A 147 -0.41 5.32 -20.71
N ARG A 148 -1.03 4.17 -20.98
CA ARG A 148 -2.41 3.92 -20.58
C ARG A 148 -2.52 3.77 -19.06
N LEU A 149 -3.37 4.59 -18.45
CA LEU A 149 -3.74 4.48 -17.05
C LEU A 149 -4.81 3.41 -16.83
N PRO A 150 -4.79 2.69 -15.70
CA PRO A 150 -5.89 1.85 -15.25
C PRO A 150 -7.18 2.65 -15.06
N THR A 151 -8.32 1.97 -15.17
CA THR A 151 -9.61 2.62 -14.88
C THR A 151 -9.75 2.89 -13.38
N PRO A 152 -10.27 4.06 -12.95
CA PRO A 152 -10.59 4.27 -11.54
C PRO A 152 -11.60 3.25 -11.03
N VAL A 153 -11.37 2.72 -9.83
CA VAL A 153 -12.21 1.69 -9.21
C VAL A 153 -12.80 2.19 -7.90
N SER A 154 -14.09 1.92 -7.69
CA SER A 154 -14.79 2.11 -6.41
C SER A 154 -15.66 0.89 -6.14
N LEU A 155 -15.37 0.18 -5.06
CA LEU A 155 -16.07 -1.03 -4.64
C LEU A 155 -16.61 -0.81 -3.22
N ASP A 156 -17.86 -1.17 -3.01
CA ASP A 156 -18.52 -1.11 -1.71
C ASP A 156 -19.19 -2.46 -1.41
N SER A 157 -19.02 -2.93 -0.18
CA SER A 157 -19.59 -4.20 0.29
C SER A 157 -19.92 -4.12 1.79
N PRO A 158 -20.71 -5.06 2.32
CA PRO A 158 -20.89 -5.18 3.78
C PRO A 158 -19.58 -5.40 4.55
N PHE A 159 -18.52 -5.91 3.90
CA PHE A 159 -17.23 -6.20 4.51
C PHE A 159 -16.33 -4.96 4.59
N GLY A 160 -16.57 -3.97 3.74
CA GLY A 160 -15.66 -2.86 3.54
C GLY A 160 -15.83 -2.12 2.23
N SER A 161 -15.00 -1.11 2.05
CA SER A 161 -14.91 -0.33 0.82
C SER A 161 -13.47 -0.27 0.30
N TYR A 162 -13.35 -0.10 -1.00
CA TYR A 162 -12.08 0.04 -1.70
C TYR A 162 -12.19 1.08 -2.80
N ARG A 163 -11.22 1.99 -2.89
CA ARG A 163 -11.10 2.97 -3.97
C ARG A 163 -9.67 3.03 -4.45
N GLN A 164 -9.48 3.11 -5.76
CA GLN A 164 -8.18 3.27 -6.39
C GLN A 164 -8.30 4.21 -7.58
N GLU A 165 -7.40 5.18 -7.66
CA GLU A 165 -7.31 6.11 -8.78
C GLU A 165 -5.84 6.36 -9.12
N TRP A 166 -5.53 6.28 -10.41
CA TRP A 166 -4.26 6.69 -10.98
C TRP A 166 -4.44 8.00 -11.73
N ARG A 167 -3.49 8.92 -11.55
CA ARG A 167 -3.40 10.18 -12.29
C ARG A 167 -1.99 10.37 -12.82
N VAL A 168 -1.86 11.22 -13.83
CA VAL A 168 -0.58 11.65 -14.36
C VAL A 168 -0.55 13.17 -14.42
N SER A 169 0.60 13.76 -14.12
CA SER A 169 0.85 15.18 -14.38
C SER A 169 0.72 15.52 -15.87
N GLU A 170 0.50 16.79 -16.17
CA GLU A 170 0.36 17.27 -17.57
C GLU A 170 1.60 16.97 -18.43
N ASP A 171 2.78 16.94 -17.82
CA ASP A 171 4.04 16.61 -18.49
C ASP A 171 4.28 15.10 -18.69
N GLY A 172 3.40 14.24 -18.16
CA GLY A 172 3.51 12.78 -18.29
C GLY A 172 4.58 12.12 -17.41
N HIS A 173 5.32 12.88 -16.61
CA HIS A 173 6.51 12.41 -15.88
C HIS A 173 6.29 12.20 -14.37
N THR A 174 5.12 12.52 -13.83
CA THR A 174 4.75 12.20 -12.45
C THR A 174 3.47 11.40 -12.44
N ILE A 175 3.53 10.21 -11.85
CA ILE A 175 2.37 9.35 -11.62
C ILE A 175 1.91 9.54 -10.18
N GLU A 176 0.60 9.70 -9.99
CA GLU A 176 -0.03 9.70 -8.69
C GLU A 176 -0.97 8.50 -8.55
N LEU A 177 -0.86 7.77 -7.45
CA LEU A 177 -1.79 6.73 -7.03
C LEU A 177 -2.43 7.15 -5.71
N VAL A 178 -3.75 7.17 -5.66
CA VAL A 178 -4.51 7.26 -4.40
C VAL A 178 -5.27 5.96 -4.22
N ARG A 179 -5.02 5.30 -3.08
CA ARG A 179 -5.70 4.08 -2.69
C ARG A 179 -6.32 4.25 -1.31
N GLU A 180 -7.59 3.90 -1.18
CA GLU A 180 -8.32 3.95 0.08
C GLU A 180 -8.98 2.61 0.33
N SER A 181 -8.86 2.11 1.56
CA SER A 181 -9.51 0.87 1.95
C SER A 181 -10.06 0.98 3.37
N THR A 182 -11.25 0.42 3.56
CA THR A 182 -11.87 0.27 4.88
C THR A 182 -12.34 -1.17 5.06
N ARG A 183 -11.98 -1.81 6.17
CA ARG A 183 -12.52 -3.08 6.64
C ARG A 183 -13.49 -2.80 7.79
N LEU A 184 -14.73 -3.24 7.64
CA LEU A 184 -15.83 -2.98 8.58
C LEU A 184 -16.13 -4.15 9.51
N LEU A 185 -15.97 -5.38 9.06
CA LEU A 185 -16.31 -6.57 9.84
C LEU A 185 -15.07 -7.23 10.44
N ARG A 186 -15.16 -7.55 11.73
CA ARG A 186 -14.13 -8.32 12.45
C ARG A 186 -14.32 -9.83 12.23
N LEU A 187 -15.58 -10.25 12.26
CA LEU A 187 -16.03 -11.62 12.13
C LEU A 187 -17.05 -11.68 10.99
N VAL A 188 -16.81 -12.54 10.01
CA VAL A 188 -17.70 -12.76 8.86
C VAL A 188 -18.43 -14.07 9.06
N PRO A 189 -19.78 -14.08 9.05
CA PRO A 189 -20.55 -15.31 9.11
C PRO A 189 -20.16 -16.29 8.01
N ALA A 190 -20.25 -17.58 8.30
CA ALA A 190 -19.81 -18.64 7.38
C ALA A 190 -20.48 -18.53 5.99
N GLU A 191 -21.78 -18.21 5.98
CA GLU A 191 -22.61 -18.02 4.79
C GLU A 191 -22.22 -16.81 3.93
N GLN A 192 -21.45 -15.86 4.49
CA GLN A 192 -20.99 -14.66 3.78
C GLN A 192 -19.55 -14.76 3.28
N VAL A 193 -18.84 -15.86 3.57
CA VAL A 193 -17.43 -16.03 3.20
C VAL A 193 -17.22 -16.02 1.69
N THR A 194 -18.13 -16.61 0.92
CA THR A 194 -18.06 -16.55 -0.55
C THR A 194 -18.14 -15.12 -1.07
N ALA A 195 -19.07 -14.31 -0.55
CA ALA A 195 -19.19 -12.91 -0.93
C ALA A 195 -17.95 -12.08 -0.52
N LEU A 196 -17.35 -12.41 0.63
CA LEU A 196 -16.06 -11.84 1.04
C LEU A 196 -14.94 -12.19 0.04
N HIS A 197 -14.88 -13.44 -0.42
CA HIS A 197 -13.90 -13.86 -1.42
C HIS A 197 -14.07 -13.11 -2.73
N ASP A 198 -15.31 -12.99 -3.22
CA ASP A 198 -15.60 -12.27 -4.46
C ASP A 198 -15.21 -10.80 -4.36
N PHE A 199 -15.48 -10.16 -3.21
CA PHE A 199 -15.02 -8.80 -2.95
C PHE A 199 -13.49 -8.70 -2.92
N ALA A 200 -12.80 -9.60 -2.22
CA ALA A 200 -11.34 -9.62 -2.16
C ALA A 200 -10.70 -9.87 -3.55
N ARG A 201 -11.31 -10.70 -4.39
CA ARG A 201 -10.86 -10.92 -5.78
C ARG A 201 -11.04 -9.68 -6.64
N GLN A 202 -12.16 -8.96 -6.49
CA GLN A 202 -12.36 -7.69 -7.21
C GLN A 202 -11.31 -6.64 -6.81
N VAL A 203 -11.00 -6.56 -5.52
CA VAL A 203 -9.92 -5.67 -5.03
C VAL A 203 -8.57 -6.09 -5.60
N LEU A 204 -8.23 -7.38 -5.56
CA LEU A 204 -6.98 -7.87 -6.13
C LEU A 204 -6.88 -7.60 -7.63
N SER A 205 -7.96 -7.83 -8.38
CA SER A 205 -8.02 -7.54 -9.82
C SER A 205 -7.77 -6.07 -10.11
N ALA A 206 -8.28 -5.16 -9.28
CA ALA A 206 -8.02 -3.72 -9.41
C ALA A 206 -6.56 -3.36 -9.08
N ASP A 207 -5.97 -4.00 -8.07
CA ASP A 207 -4.56 -3.83 -7.69
C ASP A 207 -3.59 -4.42 -8.76
N GLU A 208 -4.04 -5.38 -9.56
CA GLU A 208 -3.28 -6.06 -10.63
C GLU A 208 -3.41 -5.42 -12.02
N GLU A 209 -4.38 -4.53 -12.23
CA GLU A 209 -4.54 -3.80 -13.49
C GLU A 209 -3.29 -2.94 -13.76
N PRO A 210 -2.55 -3.19 -14.86
CA PRO A 210 -1.27 -2.55 -15.08
C PRO A 210 -1.43 -1.14 -15.66
N LEU A 211 -0.63 -0.22 -15.13
CA LEU A 211 -0.27 1.03 -15.79
C LEU A 211 0.94 0.76 -16.69
N ALA A 212 0.82 1.10 -17.97
CA ALA A 212 1.94 0.98 -18.90
C ALA A 212 2.84 2.22 -18.81
N LEU A 213 4.15 2.01 -18.59
CA LEU A 213 5.18 3.03 -18.80
C LEU A 213 5.76 2.79 -20.20
N VAL A 214 5.80 3.84 -21.00
CA VAL A 214 6.28 3.80 -22.37
C VAL A 214 7.48 4.71 -22.53
N GLU A 215 8.30 4.45 -23.55
CA GLU A 215 9.40 5.34 -23.91
C GLU A 215 8.87 6.76 -24.18
N ALA A 216 9.55 7.75 -23.60
CA ALA A 216 9.32 9.13 -23.96
C ALA A 216 9.84 9.34 -25.39
N GLU A 217 9.01 9.92 -26.26
CA GLU A 217 9.47 10.33 -27.58
C GLU A 217 10.64 11.32 -27.39
N GLY A 218 11.78 11.01 -28.00
CA GLY A 218 12.93 11.91 -27.99
C GLY A 218 12.55 13.28 -28.57
N PRO A 219 13.28 14.35 -28.21
CA PRO A 219 13.06 15.69 -28.75
C PRO A 219 13.18 15.75 -30.28
#